data_AF-A0A920PM17-F1
#
_entry.id   AF-A0A920PM17-F1
#
_cell.length_a   1.000
_cell.length_b   1.000
_cell.length_c   1.000
_cell.angle_alpha   90.00
_cell.angle_beta   90.00
_cell.angle_gamma   90.00
#
_symmetry.space_group_name_H-M   'P 1'
#
loop_
_entity.id
_entity.type
_entity.pdbx_description
1 polymer ?
#
loop_
_entity_poly.entity_id
_entity_poly.type
_entity_poly.pdbx_seq_one_letter_code
_entity_poly.pdbx_strand_id
1 'polypeptide(L)'
;MGGDPFAVNSWHTGIYPKTFYSRPIDDDVQRWSDLAFGNPRYTHFHTCGDNPGNIATAMFDATISFDDQLFWEAGRFVFLDQPEQQELLAQYPDHPDAYSMRWDIGI
;
A
#
# COMPACT_ATOMS: atom_id res chain seq x y z
N MET A 1 25.02 3.97 13.80
CA MET A 1 23.56 4.08 13.94
C MET A 1 22.99 3.09 12.96
N GLY A 2 22.65 1.91 13.45
CA GLY A 2 21.88 0.91 12.73
C GLY A 2 20.62 0.61 13.53
N GLY A 3 19.57 0.17 12.84
CA GLY A 3 18.38 -0.35 13.52
C GLY A 3 18.71 -1.63 14.27
N ASP A 4 17.75 -2.14 15.04
CA ASP A 4 17.87 -3.48 15.60
C ASP A 4 17.57 -4.50 14.49
N PRO A 5 18.51 -5.40 14.13
CA PRO A 5 18.30 -6.38 13.07
C PRO A 5 17.12 -7.33 13.32
N PHE A 6 16.64 -7.41 14.55
CA PHE A 6 15.49 -8.24 14.94
C PHE A 6 14.22 -7.42 15.17
N ALA A 7 14.23 -6.12 14.89
CA ALA A 7 13.06 -5.25 14.99
C ALA A 7 12.57 -4.79 13.61
N VAL A 8 11.26 -4.56 13.54
CA VAL A 8 10.66 -3.74 12.49
C VAL A 8 10.81 -2.29 12.93
N ASN A 9 11.55 -1.50 12.17
CA ASN A 9 11.80 -0.09 12.50
C ASN A 9 10.61 0.78 12.12
N SER A 10 9.99 0.48 10.98
CA SER A 10 8.75 1.09 10.51
C SER A 10 8.08 0.19 9.47
N TRP A 11 6.85 0.51 9.13
CA TRP A 11 6.14 -0.12 8.03
C TRP A 11 5.16 0.87 7.42
N HIS A 12 4.84 0.67 6.16
CA HIS A 12 3.86 1.49 5.45
C HIS A 12 3.01 0.61 4.53
N THR A 13 1.83 1.12 4.17
CA THR A 13 0.95 0.49 3.20
C THR A 13 0.31 1.57 2.32
N GLY A 14 0.06 1.26 1.06
CA GLY A 14 -0.49 2.22 0.11
C GLY A 14 -1.94 2.61 0.44
N ILE A 15 -2.30 3.86 0.11
CA ILE A 15 -3.66 4.41 0.31
C ILE A 15 -4.27 4.97 -0.98
N TYR A 16 -3.61 4.80 -2.13
CA TYR A 16 -4.06 5.34 -3.41
C TYR A 16 -4.54 4.20 -4.33
N PRO A 17 -5.86 3.90 -4.37
CA PRO A 17 -6.41 2.77 -5.13
C PRO A 17 -6.19 2.86 -6.64
N LYS A 18 -5.87 4.05 -7.16
CA LYS A 18 -5.61 4.30 -8.58
C LYS A 18 -4.17 4.11 -9.02
N THR A 19 -3.25 3.90 -8.08
CA THR A 19 -1.85 3.56 -8.40
C THR A 19 -1.82 2.24 -9.15
N PHE A 20 -1.16 2.18 -10.30
CA PHE A 20 -1.07 0.96 -11.11
C PHE A 20 0.26 0.86 -11.84
N TYR A 21 0.63 -0.37 -12.20
CA TYR A 21 1.73 -0.68 -13.10
C TYR A 21 1.29 -1.85 -13.99
N SER A 22 1.02 -1.56 -15.27
CA SER A 22 0.36 -2.52 -16.17
C SER A 22 1.30 -3.52 -16.86
N ARG A 23 2.59 -3.53 -16.49
CA ARG A 23 3.60 -4.45 -17.04
C ARG A 23 4.10 -5.41 -15.96
N PRO A 24 4.67 -6.57 -16.33
CA PRO A 24 5.37 -7.42 -15.37
C PRO A 24 6.46 -6.66 -14.61
N ILE A 25 6.65 -6.99 -13.33
CA ILE A 25 7.70 -6.41 -12.47
C ILE A 25 9.11 -6.50 -13.07
N ASP A 26 9.41 -7.56 -13.83
CA ASP A 26 10.71 -7.82 -14.42
C ASP A 26 10.98 -7.04 -15.72
N ASP A 27 10.00 -6.28 -16.24
CA ASP A 27 10.22 -5.33 -17.35
C ASP A 27 11.09 -4.14 -16.90
N ASP A 28 10.81 -3.59 -15.71
CA ASP A 28 11.56 -2.49 -15.10
C ASP A 28 11.27 -2.45 -13.59
N VAL A 29 12.11 -3.15 -12.82
CA VAL A 29 11.93 -3.29 -11.37
C VAL A 29 12.00 -1.93 -10.66
N GLN A 30 12.85 -1.02 -11.13
CA GLN A 30 12.99 0.30 -10.51
C GLN A 30 11.72 1.12 -10.71
N ARG A 31 11.24 1.20 -11.97
CA ARG A 31 10.02 1.94 -12.30
C ARG A 31 8.79 1.34 -11.64
N TRP A 32 8.70 0.00 -11.60
CA TRP A 32 7.66 -0.68 -10.86
C TRP A 32 7.68 -0.28 -9.39
N SER A 33 8.85 -0.36 -8.75
CA SER A 33 9.04 -0.04 -7.34
C SER A 33 8.61 1.41 -7.06
N ASP A 34 9.07 2.37 -7.85
CA ASP A 34 8.74 3.81 -7.67
C ASP A 34 7.23 4.11 -7.75
N LEU A 35 6.46 3.29 -8.47
CA LEU A 35 5.02 3.46 -8.64
C LEU A 35 4.22 2.63 -7.63
N ALA A 36 4.56 1.36 -7.44
CA ALA A 36 3.72 0.38 -6.75
C ALA A 36 3.52 0.67 -5.25
N PHE A 37 4.43 1.40 -4.60
CA PHE A 37 4.34 1.76 -3.17
C PHE A 37 3.03 2.45 -2.77
N GLY A 38 2.44 3.23 -3.69
CA GLY A 38 1.19 3.93 -3.42
C GLY A 38 -0.06 3.04 -3.43
N ASN A 39 0.03 1.83 -4.00
CA ASN A 39 -1.11 0.95 -4.17
C ASN A 39 -1.45 0.21 -2.86
N PRO A 40 -2.73 0.10 -2.46
CA PRO A 40 -3.15 -0.61 -1.25
C PRO A 40 -2.77 -2.09 -1.15
N ARG A 41 -2.44 -2.75 -2.27
CA ARG A 41 -1.88 -4.10 -2.29
C ARG A 41 -0.46 -4.15 -1.72
N TYR A 42 0.27 -3.03 -1.69
CA TYR A 42 1.70 -3.00 -1.33
C TYR A 42 1.88 -2.57 0.12
N THR A 43 2.08 -3.54 1.02
CA THR A 43 2.58 -3.28 2.39
C THR A 43 4.07 -3.59 2.44
N HIS A 44 4.85 -2.75 3.14
CA HIS A 44 6.26 -3.06 3.35
C HIS A 44 6.74 -2.70 4.75
N PHE A 45 7.68 -3.51 5.21
CA PHE A 45 8.37 -3.37 6.48
C PHE A 45 9.80 -2.93 6.23
N HIS A 46 10.24 -1.92 6.96
CA HIS A 46 11.64 -1.54 7.06
C HIS A 46 12.29 -2.34 8.16
N THR A 47 13.12 -3.29 7.74
CA THR A 47 13.93 -4.13 8.61
C THR A 47 15.39 -3.75 8.40
N CYS A 48 16.12 -3.34 9.44
CA CYS A 48 17.58 -3.23 9.31
C CYS A 48 18.32 -3.31 10.65
N GLY A 49 19.51 -3.92 10.57
CA GLY A 49 20.57 -3.87 11.56
C GLY A 49 21.59 -2.76 11.25
N ASP A 50 22.87 -3.01 11.57
CA ASP A 50 23.98 -2.09 11.25
C ASP A 50 24.42 -2.10 9.77
N ASN A 51 24.24 -3.21 9.02
CA ASN A 51 24.50 -3.31 7.57
C ASN A 51 23.85 -4.57 6.98
N PRO A 52 23.24 -4.52 5.77
CA PRO A 52 23.00 -3.35 4.93
C PRO A 52 21.98 -2.37 5.54
N GLY A 53 22.07 -1.09 5.16
CA GLY A 53 21.41 0.02 5.87
C GLY A 53 19.88 0.10 5.79
N ASN A 54 19.22 -0.62 4.86
CA ASN A 54 17.75 -0.71 4.80
C ASN A 54 17.33 -1.91 3.93
N ILE A 55 16.50 -2.81 4.46
CA ILE A 55 15.81 -3.84 3.67
C ILE A 55 14.31 -3.54 3.73
N ALA A 56 13.69 -3.42 2.57
CA ALA A 56 12.24 -3.34 2.45
C ALA A 56 11.69 -4.73 2.15
N THR A 57 11.00 -5.32 3.12
CA THR A 57 10.30 -6.60 2.94
C THR A 57 8.87 -6.32 2.50
N ALA A 58 8.52 -6.73 1.28
CA ALA A 58 7.18 -6.54 0.73
C ALA A 58 6.22 -7.67 1.17
N MET A 59 4.99 -7.29 1.50
CA MET A 59 3.85 -8.17 1.74
C MET A 59 2.69 -7.68 0.89
N PHE A 60 2.25 -8.51 -0.04
CA PHE A 60 1.16 -8.18 -0.93
C PHE A 60 -0.19 -8.61 -0.37
N ASP A 61 -1.23 -7.84 -0.68
CA ASP A 61 -2.62 -8.14 -0.37
C ASP A 61 -2.89 -8.34 1.13
N ALA A 62 -2.23 -7.52 1.96
CA ALA A 62 -2.38 -7.56 3.40
C ALA A 62 -3.82 -7.23 3.84
N THR A 63 -4.27 -7.90 4.91
CA THR A 63 -5.44 -7.51 5.69
C THR A 63 -4.95 -6.83 6.96
N ILE A 64 -5.39 -5.61 7.23
CA ILE A 64 -4.87 -4.74 8.30
C ILE A 64 -6.03 -4.08 9.04
N SER A 65 -6.00 -4.19 10.37
CA SER A 65 -6.95 -3.59 11.29
C SER A 65 -6.25 -2.83 12.42
N PHE A 66 -6.88 -1.76 12.90
CA PHE A 66 -6.49 -1.04 14.12
C PHE A 66 -7.66 -1.10 15.11
N ASP A 67 -7.41 -1.53 16.34
CA ASP A 67 -8.44 -1.61 17.40
C ASP A 67 -9.74 -2.28 16.91
N ASP A 68 -9.61 -3.45 16.28
CA ASP A 68 -10.69 -4.25 15.66
C ASP A 68 -11.41 -3.62 14.45
N GLN A 69 -11.02 -2.41 14.03
CA GLN A 69 -11.54 -1.77 12.83
C GLN A 69 -10.69 -2.11 11.61
N LEU A 70 -11.33 -2.63 10.55
CA LEU A 70 -10.68 -3.01 9.30
C LEU A 70 -10.40 -1.79 8.41
N PHE A 71 -9.16 -1.65 7.92
CA PHE A 71 -8.75 -0.57 7.01
C PHE A 71 -8.24 -1.08 5.67
N TRP A 72 -7.56 -2.24 5.67
CA TRP A 72 -7.22 -2.97 4.44
C TRP A 72 -7.79 -4.38 4.52
N GLU A 73 -8.43 -4.83 3.44
CA GLU A 73 -8.98 -6.17 3.31
C GLU A 73 -8.43 -6.81 2.03
N ALA A 74 -7.56 -7.82 2.17
CA ALA A 74 -6.92 -8.49 1.04
C ALA A 74 -6.34 -7.50 0.00
N GLY A 75 -5.64 -6.46 0.47
CA GLY A 75 -5.05 -5.43 -0.38
C GLY A 75 -5.99 -4.33 -0.87
N ARG A 76 -7.26 -4.30 -0.45
CA ARG A 76 -8.22 -3.23 -0.76
C ARG A 76 -8.28 -2.22 0.40
N PHE A 77 -8.19 -0.92 0.11
CA PHE A 77 -8.31 0.13 1.13
C PHE A 77 -9.78 0.41 1.48
N VAL A 78 -10.35 -0.40 2.36
CA VAL A 78 -11.79 -0.38 2.73
C VAL A 78 -12.17 0.80 3.63
N PHE A 79 -11.19 1.55 4.14
CA PHE A 79 -11.45 2.80 4.85
C PHE A 79 -12.36 3.75 4.06
N LEU A 80 -12.15 3.84 2.75
CA LEU A 80 -12.95 4.71 1.88
C LEU A 80 -14.42 4.29 1.81
N ASP A 81 -14.77 3.04 2.10
CA ASP A 81 -16.16 2.56 2.09
C ASP A 81 -16.96 2.94 3.34
N GLN A 82 -16.29 3.41 4.39
CA GLN A 82 -16.96 3.77 5.62
C GLN A 82 -17.96 4.91 5.37
N PRO A 83 -19.13 4.92 6.04
CA PRO A 83 -20.19 5.89 5.75
C PRO A 83 -19.72 7.35 5.80
N GLU A 84 -18.93 7.71 6.82
CA GLU A 84 -18.38 9.07 6.96
C GLU A 84 -17.46 9.45 5.80
N GLN A 85 -16.69 8.50 5.27
CA GLN A 85 -15.81 8.75 4.12
C GLN A 85 -16.65 8.89 2.85
N GLN A 86 -17.64 8.03 2.63
CA GLN A 86 -18.57 8.13 1.50
C GLN A 86 -19.32 9.47 1.49
N GLU A 87 -19.74 9.97 2.65
CA GLU A 87 -20.36 11.30 2.80
C GLU A 87 -19.43 12.45 2.42
N LEU A 88 -18.14 12.35 2.77
CA LEU A 88 -17.12 13.34 2.36
C LEU A 88 -16.82 13.26 0.86
N LEU A 89 -16.66 12.04 0.33
CA LEU A 89 -16.35 11.80 -1.08
C LEU A 89 -17.49 12.27 -1.99
N ALA A 90 -18.75 12.14 -1.55
CA ALA A 90 -19.92 12.63 -2.29
C ALA A 90 -19.90 14.16 -2.55
N GLN A 91 -19.10 14.92 -1.80
CA GLN A 91 -18.93 16.37 -1.99
C GLN A 91 -18.00 16.72 -3.15
N TYR A 92 -17.22 15.75 -3.65
CA TYR A 92 -16.24 15.93 -4.72
C TYR A 92 -16.55 14.97 -5.88
N PRO A 93 -17.63 15.23 -6.67
CA PRO A 93 -18.21 14.27 -7.60
C PRO A 93 -17.39 14.06 -8.90
N ASP A 94 -16.07 14.26 -8.88
CA ASP A 94 -15.17 14.26 -10.06
C ASP A 94 -15.49 13.13 -11.04
N HIS A 95 -15.43 11.89 -10.57
CA HIS A 95 -15.76 10.69 -11.34
C HIS A 95 -16.24 9.59 -10.38
N PRO A 96 -17.32 8.83 -10.71
CA PRO A 96 -17.85 7.78 -9.84
C PRO A 96 -16.80 6.71 -9.49
N ASP A 97 -15.87 6.48 -10.40
CA ASP A 97 -14.76 5.54 -10.22
C ASP A 97 -13.49 6.16 -9.63
N ALA A 98 -13.47 7.43 -9.17
CA ALA A 98 -12.24 8.10 -8.73
C ALA A 98 -11.44 7.30 -7.68
N TYR A 99 -12.14 6.52 -6.86
CA TYR A 99 -11.58 5.70 -5.78
C TYR A 99 -11.64 4.20 -6.05
N SER A 100 -12.10 3.77 -7.23
CA SER A 100 -12.18 2.34 -7.53
C SER A 100 -10.79 1.71 -7.67
N MET A 101 -10.66 0.51 -7.11
CA MET A 101 -9.39 -0.19 -6.97
C MET A 101 -8.79 -0.62 -8.31
N ARG A 102 -7.52 -0.28 -8.53
CA ARG A 102 -6.66 -0.89 -9.56
C ARG A 102 -5.88 -2.02 -8.93
N TRP A 103 -6.08 -3.21 -9.47
CA TRP A 103 -5.43 -4.45 -9.02
C TRP A 103 -4.14 -4.72 -9.77
N ASP A 104 -3.95 -4.12 -10.94
CA ASP A 104 -2.79 -4.33 -11.79
C ASP A 104 -1.58 -3.51 -11.34
N ILE A 105 -0.75 -4.13 -10.50
CA ILE A 105 0.55 -3.59 -10.09
C ILE A 105 1.71 -4.47 -10.54
N GLY A 106 1.57 -5.24 -11.61
CA GLY A 106 2.67 -6.02 -12.19
C GLY A 106 3.12 -7.26 -11.40
N ILE A 107 2.29 -7.74 -10.46
CA ILE A 107 2.43 -9.00 -9.71
C ILE A 107 1.23 -9.92 -9.94
#